data_AF-A0A7W0WZ50-F1
#
_entry.id   AF-A0A7W0WZ50-F1
#
_cell.length_a   1.000
_cell.length_b   1.000
_cell.length_c   1.000
_cell.angle_alpha   90.00
_cell.angle_beta   90.00
_cell.angle_gamma   90.00
#
_symmetry.space_group_name_H-M   'P 1'
#
loop_
_entity.id
_entity.type
_entity.pdbx_description
1 polymer ?
#
loop_
_entity_poly.entity_id
_entity_poly.type
_entity_poly.pdbx_seq_one_letter_code
_entity_poly.pdbx_strand_id
1 'polypeptide(L)'
;MRLGKGGFGVVHLARDVDLDREIAIKVLKPEYLTKPQIERPKKSEPPKSEPPKVAANCDRFDDLLAKAQEAFTSNRPAAALVLYGQAHLCKPSESTVLRFALAAACKSKNVAEARIYWKKMSAAMRTSMETLCAGNGIYQKDLS
;
A
#
# COMPACT_ATOMS: atom_id res chain seq x y z
N MET A 1 22.77 -13.91 14.88
CA MET A 1 23.59 -14.63 13.87
C MET A 1 24.04 -13.65 12.78
N ARG A 2 25.22 -13.80 12.15
CA ARG A 2 25.62 -12.92 11.01
C ARG A 2 25.01 -13.44 9.71
N LEU A 3 24.29 -12.58 8.99
CA LEU A 3 23.63 -12.92 7.71
C LEU A 3 24.46 -12.56 6.50
N GLY A 4 25.25 -11.47 6.55
CA GLY A 4 26.03 -11.04 5.40
C GLY A 4 26.91 -9.82 5.68
N LYS A 5 27.78 -9.46 4.73
CA LYS A 5 28.62 -8.25 4.78
C LYS A 5 28.61 -7.59 3.41
N GLY A 6 28.37 -6.28 3.39
CA GLY A 6 28.40 -5.45 2.19
C GLY A 6 29.26 -4.20 2.39
N GLY A 7 29.34 -3.34 1.36
CA GLY A 7 30.20 -2.15 1.39
C GLY A 7 29.99 -1.23 2.61
N PHE A 8 28.73 -1.11 3.05
CA PHE A 8 28.33 -0.22 4.14
C PHE A 8 28.43 -0.83 5.55
N GLY A 9 28.63 -2.15 5.68
CA GLY A 9 28.61 -2.79 6.99
C GLY A 9 28.24 -4.26 7.00
N VAL A 10 27.90 -4.76 8.19
CA VAL A 10 27.57 -6.17 8.44
C VAL A 10 26.10 -6.28 8.82
N VAL A 11 25.40 -7.28 8.27
CA VAL A 11 24.00 -7.57 8.58
C VAL A 11 23.93 -8.77 9.53
N HIS A 12 23.18 -8.61 10.61
CA HIS A 12 22.93 -9.64 11.63
C HIS A 12 21.44 -9.94 11.74
N LEU A 13 21.11 -11.22 11.91
CA LEU A 13 19.82 -11.67 12.43
C LEU A 13 19.79 -11.41 13.94
N ALA A 14 18.75 -10.72 14.38
CA ALA A 14 18.45 -10.43 15.78
C ALA A 14 16.96 -10.71 16.05
N ARG A 15 16.57 -10.74 17.33
CA ARG A 15 15.17 -10.83 17.74
C ARG A 15 14.78 -9.48 18.36
N ASP A 16 13.66 -8.96 17.91
CA ASP A 16 12.97 -7.82 18.49
C ASP A 16 12.20 -8.31 19.72
N VAL A 17 12.58 -7.84 20.92
CA VAL A 17 12.04 -8.34 22.19
C VAL A 17 10.62 -7.83 22.45
N ASP A 18 10.24 -6.69 21.87
CA ASP A 18 8.93 -6.09 22.08
C ASP A 18 7.88 -6.70 21.15
N LEU A 19 8.30 -6.99 19.91
CA LEU A 19 7.42 -7.52 18.85
C LEU A 19 7.55 -9.04 18.65
N ASP A 20 8.36 -9.69 19.48
CA ASP A 20 8.69 -11.12 19.45
C ASP A 20 8.95 -11.69 18.04
N ARG A 21 9.73 -10.95 17.23
CA ARG A 21 9.99 -11.32 15.82
C ARG A 21 11.47 -11.27 15.47
N GLU A 22 11.85 -12.04 14.47
CA GLU A 22 13.20 -11.98 13.92
C GLU A 22 13.35 -10.80 12.96
N ILE A 23 14.45 -10.07 13.10
CA ILE A 23 14.79 -8.88 12.31
C ILE A 23 16.22 -8.93 11.81
N ALA A 24 16.49 -8.21 10.71
CA ALA A 24 17.84 -8.00 10.20
C ALA A 24 18.36 -6.61 10.62
N ILE A 25 19.40 -6.57 11.45
CA ILE A 25 20.07 -5.33 11.87
C ILE A 25 21.34 -5.14 11.03
N LYS A 26 21.45 -4.00 10.35
CA LYS A 26 22.66 -3.63 9.60
C LYS A 26 23.52 -2.66 10.41
N VAL A 27 24.65 -3.15 10.89
CA VAL A 27 25.64 -2.37 11.66
C VAL A 27 26.55 -1.65 10.67
N LEU A 28 26.49 -0.31 10.67
CA LEU A 28 27.33 0.53 9.82
C LEU A 28 28.75 0.64 10.39
N LYS A 29 29.74 0.82 9.50
CA LYS A 29 31.10 1.17 9.95
C LYS A 29 31.12 2.59 10.55
N PRO A 30 31.95 2.87 11.57
CA PRO A 30 32.02 4.19 12.20
C PRO A 30 32.28 5.34 11.22
N GLU A 31 33.04 5.09 10.15
CA GLU A 31 33.37 6.04 9.08
C GLU A 31 32.14 6.59 8.33
N TYR A 32 31.00 5.89 8.39
CA TYR A 32 29.74 6.31 7.77
C TYR A 32 28.83 7.10 8.71
N LEU A 33 29.15 7.19 10.00
CA LEU A 33 28.34 7.92 10.98
C LEU A 33 28.61 9.43 10.96
N THR A 34 29.76 9.86 10.41
CA THR A 34 30.23 11.26 10.43
C THR A 34 30.12 11.96 9.08
N LYS A 35 29.70 11.24 8.03
CA LYS A 35 29.49 11.79 6.68
C LYS A 35 27.99 11.82 6.38
N PRO A 36 27.32 12.99 6.39
CA PRO A 36 25.96 13.08 5.87
C PRO A 36 26.02 12.64 4.41
N GLN A 37 25.40 11.50 4.10
CA GLN A 37 25.30 11.00 2.74
C GLN A 37 24.37 11.95 2.01
N ILE A 38 24.93 12.96 1.32
CA ILE A 38 24.16 13.74 0.35
C ILE A 38 23.77 12.74 -0.73
N GLU A 39 22.53 12.27 -0.66
CA GLU A 39 21.95 11.41 -1.67
C GLU A 39 22.04 12.16 -3.00
N ARG A 40 22.91 11.70 -3.90
CA ARG A 40 22.78 12.09 -5.31
C ARG A 40 21.36 11.71 -5.71
N PRO A 41 20.56 12.60 -6.32
CA PRO A 41 19.21 12.26 -6.71
C PRO A 41 19.27 11.04 -7.64
N LYS A 42 18.84 9.89 -7.13
CA LYS A 42 18.64 8.71 -7.95
C LYS A 42 17.52 9.07 -8.93
N LYS A 43 17.86 9.24 -10.22
CA LYS A 43 16.86 9.14 -11.27
C LYS A 43 16.20 7.76 -11.11
N SER A 44 14.88 7.79 -10.92
CA SER A 44 13.93 6.68 -10.77
C SER A 44 14.14 5.71 -9.59
N GLU A 45 13.63 6.09 -8.42
CA GLU A 45 12.98 5.20 -7.45
C GLU A 45 11.83 6.03 -6.83
N PRO A 46 10.55 5.61 -6.88
CA PRO A 46 9.49 6.35 -6.21
C PRO A 46 9.79 6.39 -4.71
N PRO A 47 9.56 7.51 -4.02
CA PRO A 47 9.98 7.69 -2.64
C PRO A 47 9.39 6.57 -1.78
N LYS A 48 10.27 5.81 -1.11
CA LYS A 48 9.88 4.99 0.05
C LYS A 48 9.30 5.96 1.06
N SER A 49 7.98 6.05 1.10
CA SER A 49 7.27 6.72 2.17
C SER A 49 7.67 6.03 3.47
N GLU A 50 8.44 6.73 4.31
CA GLU A 50 8.26 6.62 5.75
C GLU A 50 6.76 6.61 6.05
N PRO A 51 6.26 5.79 6.99
CA PRO A 51 4.86 5.84 7.33
C PRO A 51 4.56 7.28 7.76
N PRO A 52 3.76 8.05 7.00
CA PRO A 52 3.37 9.35 7.49
C PRO A 52 2.55 9.06 8.74
N LYS A 53 2.95 9.67 9.86
CA LYS A 53 2.05 9.83 11.01
C LYS A 53 0.72 10.27 10.42
N VAL A 54 -0.28 9.40 10.51
CA VAL A 54 -1.62 9.61 9.98
C VAL A 54 -2.26 10.66 10.87
N ALA A 55 -1.87 11.91 10.66
CA ALA A 55 -2.57 13.06 11.19
C ALA A 55 -3.76 13.32 10.27
N ALA A 56 -4.91 13.52 10.89
CA ALA A 56 -6.22 13.67 10.31
C ALA A 56 -6.38 14.99 9.53
N ASN A 57 -5.51 15.24 8.54
CA ASN A 57 -5.70 16.30 7.56
C ASN A 57 -5.86 15.66 6.17
N CYS A 58 -7.08 15.78 5.65
CA CYS A 58 -7.48 15.24 4.35
C CYS A 58 -6.95 16.05 3.16
N ASP A 59 -6.00 16.96 3.38
CA ASP A 59 -5.42 17.86 2.36
C ASP A 59 -4.78 17.10 1.20
N ARG A 60 -4.35 15.86 1.43
CA ARG A 60 -3.74 14.99 0.42
C ARG A 60 -4.73 14.07 -0.29
N PHE A 61 -6.03 14.25 -0.05
CA PHE A 61 -7.05 13.40 -0.65
C PHE A 61 -6.94 13.39 -2.18
N ASP A 62 -6.83 14.57 -2.80
CA ASP A 62 -6.76 14.70 -4.26
C ASP A 62 -5.47 14.10 -4.82
N ASP A 63 -4.33 14.32 -4.14
CA ASP A 63 -3.05 13.69 -4.49
C ASP A 63 -3.11 12.16 -4.43
N LEU A 64 -3.73 11.62 -3.38
CA LEU A 64 -3.90 10.18 -3.21
C LEU A 64 -4.79 9.61 -4.32
N LEU A 65 -5.87 10.31 -4.65
CA LEU A 65 -6.79 9.89 -5.70
C LEU A 65 -6.13 9.89 -7.08
N ALA A 66 -5.38 10.95 -7.41
CA ALA A 66 -4.65 11.06 -8.66
C ALA A 66 -3.61 9.94 -8.81
N LYS A 67 -2.83 9.67 -7.77
CA LYS A 67 -1.84 8.57 -7.77
C LYS A 67 -2.49 7.19 -7.83
N ALA A 68 -3.63 7.01 -7.16
CA ALA A 68 -4.37 5.75 -7.21
C ALA A 68 -4.88 5.47 -8.62
N GLN A 69 -5.42 6.50 -9.28
CA GLN A 69 -5.86 6.42 -10.67
C GLN A 69 -4.70 6.11 -11.61
N GLU A 70 -3.56 6.80 -11.48
CA GLU A 70 -2.36 6.54 -12.28
C GLU A 70 -1.86 5.10 -12.08
N ALA A 71 -1.80 4.61 -10.85
CA ALA A 71 -1.43 3.24 -10.56
C ALA A 71 -2.41 2.24 -11.21
N PHE A 72 -3.71 2.54 -11.16
CA PHE A 72 -4.75 1.68 -11.74
C PHE A 72 -4.68 1.62 -13.27
N THR A 73 -4.52 2.77 -13.94
CA THR A 73 -4.36 2.86 -15.41
C THR A 73 -3.04 2.27 -15.87
N SER A 74 -1.98 2.38 -15.06
CA SER A 74 -0.68 1.73 -15.27
C SER A 74 -0.70 0.21 -15.00
N ASN A 75 -1.87 -0.42 -14.86
CA ASN A 75 -2.02 -1.84 -14.57
C ASN A 75 -1.34 -2.32 -13.27
N ARG A 76 -1.27 -1.46 -12.24
CA ARG A 76 -0.75 -1.77 -10.89
C ARG A 76 -1.88 -1.76 -9.85
N PRO A 77 -2.83 -2.71 -9.90
CA PRO A 77 -4.05 -2.67 -9.10
C PRO A 77 -3.78 -2.80 -7.58
N ALA A 78 -2.74 -3.54 -7.18
CA ALA A 78 -2.38 -3.66 -5.75
C ALA A 78 -1.87 -2.32 -5.17
N ALA A 79 -1.05 -1.58 -5.93
CA ALA A 79 -0.59 -0.26 -5.52
C ALA A 79 -1.75 0.75 -5.49
N ALA A 80 -2.64 0.70 -6.48
CA ALA A 80 -3.85 1.51 -6.52
C ALA A 80 -4.75 1.26 -5.30
N LEU A 81 -4.93 -0.01 -4.91
CA LEU A 81 -5.75 -0.39 -3.75
C LEU A 81 -5.24 0.25 -2.45
N VAL A 82 -3.93 0.25 -2.23
CA VAL A 82 -3.33 0.88 -1.04
C VAL A 82 -3.64 2.37 -1.00
N LEU A 83 -3.51 3.06 -2.14
CA LEU A 83 -3.75 4.51 -2.24
C LEU A 83 -5.25 4.85 -2.09
N TYR A 84 -6.15 4.05 -2.68
CA TYR A 84 -7.59 4.22 -2.45
C TYR A 84 -7.97 3.95 -1.00
N GLY A 85 -7.34 2.96 -0.34
CA GLY A 85 -7.53 2.72 1.09
C GLY A 85 -7.13 3.93 1.94
N GLN A 86 -6.01 4.57 1.63
CA GLN A 86 -5.59 5.81 2.29
C GLN A 86 -6.57 6.96 2.03
N ALA A 87 -7.02 7.14 0.79
CA ALA A 87 -8.04 8.15 0.46
C ALA A 87 -9.37 7.89 1.17
N HIS A 88 -9.74 6.62 1.36
CA HIS A 88 -10.95 6.20 2.07
C HIS A 88 -10.93 6.55 3.56
N LEU A 89 -9.75 6.57 4.19
CA LEU A 89 -9.61 7.02 5.58
C LEU A 89 -9.98 8.52 5.72
N CYS A 90 -9.69 9.32 4.69
CA CYS A 90 -9.97 10.74 4.66
C CYS A 90 -11.44 11.07 4.36
N LYS A 91 -12.01 10.44 3.33
CA LYS A 91 -13.41 10.65 2.92
C LYS A 91 -14.14 9.31 2.78
N PRO A 92 -14.58 8.70 3.89
CA PRO A 92 -15.14 7.34 3.88
C PRO A 92 -16.52 7.24 3.22
N SER A 93 -17.24 8.35 3.07
CA SER A 93 -18.53 8.42 2.39
C SER A 93 -18.40 8.62 0.88
N GLU A 94 -17.19 8.82 0.37
CA GLU A 94 -16.98 9.13 -1.05
C GLU A 94 -17.17 7.89 -1.91
N SER A 95 -18.33 7.82 -2.57
CA SER A 95 -18.76 6.68 -3.40
C SER A 95 -17.77 6.35 -4.53
N THR A 96 -17.11 7.37 -5.08
CA THR A 96 -16.05 7.24 -6.08
C THR A 96 -14.88 6.41 -5.56
N VAL A 97 -14.43 6.68 -4.33
CA VAL A 97 -13.31 5.94 -3.70
C VAL A 97 -13.71 4.49 -3.46
N LEU A 98 -14.91 4.24 -2.94
CA LEU A 98 -15.44 2.89 -2.74
C LEU A 98 -15.46 2.09 -4.05
N ARG A 99 -15.98 2.69 -5.14
CA ARG A 99 -16.05 2.05 -6.46
C ARG A 99 -14.68 1.65 -6.98
N PHE A 100 -13.73 2.58 -6.96
CA PHE A 100 -12.38 2.29 -7.46
C PHE A 100 -11.56 1.38 -6.54
N ALA A 101 -11.73 1.49 -5.22
CA ALA A 101 -11.11 0.59 -4.26
C ALA A 101 -11.56 -0.85 -4.49
N LEU A 102 -12.87 -1.09 -4.67
CA LEU A 102 -13.38 -2.42 -5.01
C LEU A 102 -12.84 -2.90 -6.35
N ALA A 103 -12.84 -2.04 -7.39
CA ALA A 103 -12.31 -2.41 -8.70
C ALA A 103 -10.81 -2.79 -8.62
N ALA A 104 -10.01 -2.05 -7.85
CA ALA A 104 -8.61 -2.33 -7.60
C ALA A 104 -8.42 -3.64 -6.80
N ALA A 105 -9.25 -3.89 -5.78
CA ALA A 105 -9.26 -5.14 -5.03
C ALA A 105 -9.57 -6.34 -5.92
N CYS A 106 -10.60 -6.23 -6.76
CA CYS A 106 -10.99 -7.29 -7.67
C CYS A 106 -9.90 -7.56 -8.73
N LYS A 107 -9.34 -6.51 -9.34
CA LYS A 107 -8.27 -6.65 -10.34
C LYS A 107 -6.94 -7.15 -9.75
N SER A 108 -6.69 -6.90 -8.47
CA SER A 108 -5.55 -7.47 -7.74
C SER A 108 -5.84 -8.84 -7.12
N LYS A 109 -7.05 -9.38 -7.33
CA LYS A 109 -7.53 -10.65 -6.76
C LYS A 109 -7.49 -10.70 -5.22
N ASN A 110 -7.59 -9.54 -4.56
CA ASN A 110 -7.60 -9.44 -3.11
C ASN A 110 -9.04 -9.55 -2.57
N VAL A 111 -9.48 -10.78 -2.33
CA VAL A 111 -10.85 -11.08 -1.86
C VAL A 111 -11.13 -10.46 -0.48
N ALA A 112 -10.14 -10.42 0.41
CA ALA A 112 -10.30 -9.89 1.76
C ALA A 112 -10.68 -8.40 1.74
N GLU A 113 -9.93 -7.60 1.00
CA GLU A 113 -10.22 -6.17 0.80
C GLU A 113 -11.51 -5.96 -0.02
N ALA A 114 -11.74 -6.79 -1.05
CA ALA A 114 -12.95 -6.68 -1.86
C ALA A 114 -14.23 -6.85 -1.01
N ARG A 115 -14.25 -7.78 -0.04
CA ARG A 115 -15.35 -7.93 0.93
C ARG A 115 -15.59 -6.67 1.75
N ILE A 116 -14.53 -6.00 2.19
CA ILE A 116 -14.63 -4.78 3.02
C ILE A 116 -15.34 -3.69 2.23
N TYR A 117 -14.91 -3.43 1.00
CA TYR A 117 -15.53 -2.40 0.16
C TYR A 117 -16.93 -2.80 -0.31
N TRP A 118 -17.16 -4.08 -0.63
CA TRP A 118 -18.46 -4.61 -1.01
C TRP A 118 -19.54 -4.34 0.05
N LYS A 119 -19.23 -4.57 1.33
CA LYS A 119 -20.16 -4.34 2.45
C LYS A 119 -20.54 -2.87 2.61
N LYS A 120 -19.67 -1.94 2.25
CA LYS A 120 -19.91 -0.49 2.32
C LYS A 120 -20.71 0.06 1.14
N MET A 121 -20.88 -0.73 0.07
CA MET A 121 -21.62 -0.31 -1.12
C MET A 121 -23.13 -0.51 -1.00
N SER A 122 -23.88 0.33 -1.69
CA SER A 122 -25.33 0.15 -1.93
C SER A 122 -25.59 -1.01 -2.89
N ALA A 123 -26.81 -1.57 -2.85
CA ALA A 123 -27.21 -2.67 -3.74
C ALA A 123 -27.02 -2.32 -5.22
N ALA A 124 -27.41 -1.12 -5.63
CA ALA A 124 -27.23 -0.66 -7.01
C ALA A 124 -25.76 -0.64 -7.45
N MET A 125 -24.85 -0.24 -6.56
CA MET A 125 -23.42 -0.20 -6.85
C MET A 125 -22.79 -1.59 -6.90
N ARG A 126 -23.24 -2.51 -6.03
CA ARG A 126 -22.82 -3.91 -6.04
C ARG A 126 -23.15 -4.59 -7.37
N THR A 127 -24.38 -4.41 -7.88
CA THR A 127 -24.79 -4.95 -9.19
C THR A 127 -23.88 -4.46 -10.32
N SER A 128 -23.50 -3.17 -10.32
CA SER A 128 -22.57 -2.64 -11.33
C SER A 128 -21.15 -3.22 -11.22
N MET A 129 -20.73 -3.69 -10.05
CA MET A 129 -19.36 -4.16 -9.80
C MET A 129 -19.20 -5.67 -9.85
N GLU A 130 -20.30 -6.40 -9.79
CA GLU A 130 -20.32 -7.86 -9.87
C GLU A 130 -19.64 -8.38 -11.14
N THR A 131 -19.99 -7.86 -12.31
CA THR A 131 -19.40 -8.27 -13.60
C THR A 131 -17.89 -8.01 -13.64
N LEU A 132 -17.43 -6.90 -13.06
CA LEU A 132 -16.01 -6.58 -13.01
C LEU A 132 -15.24 -7.57 -12.14
N CYS A 133 -15.77 -7.90 -10.96
CA CYS A 133 -15.14 -8.86 -10.06
C CYS A 133 -15.19 -10.28 -10.62
N ALA A 134 -16.32 -10.68 -11.22
CA ALA A 134 -16.47 -11.98 -11.87
C ALA A 134 -15.47 -12.17 -13.02
N GLY A 135 -15.22 -11.12 -13.81
CA GLY A 135 -14.19 -11.13 -14.85
C GLY A 135 -12.75 -11.32 -14.31
N ASN A 136 -12.53 -11.12 -13.02
CA ASN A 136 -11.26 -11.37 -12.34
C ASN A 136 -11.27 -12.66 -11.48
N GLY A 137 -12.34 -13.46 -11.57
CA GLY A 137 -12.51 -14.72 -10.84
C GLY A 137 -12.99 -14.56 -9.39
N ILE A 138 -13.59 -13.42 -9.04
CA ILE A 138 -14.18 -13.17 -7.72
C ILE A 138 -15.69 -13.03 -7.88
N TYR A 139 -16.45 -13.93 -7.28
CA TYR A 139 -17.90 -14.00 -7.46
C TYR A 139 -18.64 -13.47 -6.22
N GLN A 140 -19.95 -13.26 -6.34
CA GLN A 140 -20.78 -12.77 -5.26
C GLN A 140 -20.64 -13.58 -3.96
N LYS A 141 -20.56 -14.92 -4.07
CA LYS A 141 -20.31 -15.84 -2.94
C LYS A 141 -19.00 -15.58 -2.19
N ASP A 142 -18.02 -14.99 -2.88
CA ASP A 142 -16.72 -14.65 -2.32
C ASP A 142 -16.74 -13.27 -1.66
N LEU A 143 -17.79 -12.47 -1.86
CA LEU A 143 -17.92 -11.07 -1.40
C LEU A 143 -18.96 -10.87 -0.30
N SER A 144 -19.91 -11.80 -0.15
CA SER A 144 -20.93 -11.83 0.91
C SER A 144 -20.33 -12.08 2.30
#